data_AF-B8HTT9-F1
#
_entry.id   AF-B8HTT9-F1
#
_cell.length_a   1.000
_cell.length_b   1.000
_cell.length_c   1.000
_cell.angle_alpha   90.00
_cell.angle_beta   90.00
_cell.angle_gamma   90.00
#
_symmetry.space_group_name_H-M   'P 1'
#
loop_
_entity.id
_entity.type
_entity.pdbx_description
1 polymer ?
#
loop_
_entity_poly.entity_id
_entity_poly.type
_entity_poly.pdbx_seq_one_letter_code
_entity_poly.pdbx_strand_id
1 'polypeptide(L)'
;MPLINLSWVFTAYLCLSFLIFLATSNTMLGWILYLFLLLPFFGFILLVWWLFAWQNRNKTARVKFWVWSIVLGLQVATIVVSPGNCYGFSQGNTCYSNFQILAGQAPPSGPSDAPHWKPIEDAFPGLLMAYGVAVLVGMVSTAADVAGHQN
;
A
#
# COMPACT_ATOMS: atom_id res chain seq x y z
N MET A 1 6.87 0.63 -29.35
CA MET A 1 6.49 0.64 -27.92
C MET A 1 7.44 -0.29 -27.20
N PRO A 2 8.16 0.12 -26.16
CA PRO A 2 9.08 -0.77 -25.46
C PRO A 2 8.29 -1.98 -24.93
N LEU A 3 8.82 -3.18 -25.16
CA LEU A 3 8.33 -4.43 -24.57
C LEU A 3 8.60 -4.36 -23.06
N ILE A 4 7.75 -3.65 -22.33
CA ILE A 4 7.83 -3.64 -20.88
C ILE A 4 7.16 -4.92 -20.41
N ASN A 5 8.00 -5.85 -19.93
CA ASN A 5 7.53 -7.06 -19.28
C ASN A 5 6.65 -6.68 -18.09
N LEU A 6 5.35 -6.97 -18.20
CA LEU A 6 4.33 -6.73 -17.19
C LEU A 6 4.78 -7.19 -15.79
N SER A 7 5.50 -8.31 -15.75
CA SER A 7 6.10 -8.91 -14.55
C SER A 7 7.04 -7.95 -13.81
N TRP A 8 7.90 -7.24 -14.56
CA TRP A 8 8.83 -6.27 -14.00
C TRP A 8 8.12 -5.01 -13.52
N VAL A 9 7.08 -4.55 -14.22
CA VAL A 9 6.28 -3.38 -13.78
C VAL A 9 5.61 -3.67 -12.44
N PHE A 10 4.97 -4.83 -12.30
CA PHE A 10 4.31 -5.17 -11.05
C PHE A 10 5.28 -5.44 -9.91
N THR A 11 6.41 -6.09 -10.20
CA THR A 11 7.48 -6.29 -9.20
C THR A 11 7.99 -4.93 -8.73
N ALA A 12 8.30 -4.03 -9.66
CA ALA A 12 8.73 -2.67 -9.35
C ALA A 12 7.66 -1.90 -8.57
N TYR A 13 6.39 -2.00 -8.95
CA TYR A 13 5.27 -1.37 -8.24
C TYR A 13 5.15 -1.87 -6.80
N LEU A 14 5.16 -3.19 -6.56
CA LEU A 14 5.03 -3.75 -5.21
C LEU A 14 6.23 -3.39 -4.34
N CYS A 15 7.45 -3.49 -4.88
CA CYS A 15 8.67 -3.09 -4.18
C CYS A 15 8.64 -1.59 -3.85
N LEU A 16 8.32 -0.74 -4.82
CA LEU A 16 8.25 0.71 -4.61
C LEU A 16 7.16 1.06 -3.62
N SER A 17 5.99 0.42 -3.70
CA SER A 17 4.89 0.62 -2.76
C SER A 17 5.29 0.27 -1.34
N PHE A 18 5.99 -0.86 -1.15
CA PHE A 18 6.54 -1.24 0.15
C PHE A 18 7.53 -0.21 0.68
N LEU A 19 8.48 0.22 -0.14
CA LEU A 19 9.46 1.24 0.25
C LEU A 19 8.80 2.56 0.61
N ILE A 20 7.76 2.98 -0.13
CA ILE A 20 6.99 4.19 0.19
C ILE A 20 6.30 4.03 1.54
N PHE A 21 5.58 2.93 1.78
CA PHE A 21 4.93 2.70 3.08
C PHE A 21 5.95 2.74 4.23
N LEU A 22 7.10 2.10 4.04
CA LEU A 22 8.18 2.09 5.02
C LEU A 22 8.78 3.49 5.25
N ALA A 23 9.01 4.26 4.19
CA ALA A 23 9.52 5.63 4.28
C ALA A 23 8.52 6.61 4.91
N THR A 24 7.22 6.38 4.72
CA THR A 24 6.15 7.20 5.32
C THR A 24 5.85 6.83 6.78
N SER A 25 6.51 5.79 7.28
CA SER A 25 6.43 5.31 8.65
C SER A 25 7.51 5.97 9.51
N ASN A 26 7.16 7.01 10.26
CA ASN A 26 8.12 7.68 11.15
C ASN A 26 8.13 7.08 12.57
N THR A 27 7.53 5.90 12.76
CA THR A 27 7.31 5.33 14.09
C THR A 27 7.71 3.85 14.14
N MET A 28 8.33 3.43 15.26
CA MET A 28 8.76 2.04 15.45
C MET A 28 7.59 1.04 15.33
N LEU A 29 6.40 1.45 15.79
CA LEU A 29 5.17 0.65 15.66
C LEU A 29 4.73 0.51 14.20
N GLY A 30 4.78 1.59 13.42
CA GLY A 30 4.50 1.53 11.99
C GLY A 30 5.49 0.62 11.25
N TRP A 31 6.78 0.63 11.62
CA TRP A 31 7.77 -0.30 11.08
C TRP A 31 7.44 -1.76 11.39
N ILE A 32 7.03 -2.06 12.63
CA ILE A 32 6.59 -3.42 13.01
C ILE A 32 5.38 -3.85 12.18
N LEU A 33 4.36 -3.00 12.04
CA LEU A 33 3.19 -3.31 11.23
C LEU A 33 3.59 -3.55 9.76
N TYR A 34 4.44 -2.70 9.18
CA TYR A 34 4.84 -2.87 7.79
C TYR A 34 5.73 -4.11 7.56
N LEU A 35 6.65 -4.42 8.47
CA LEU A 35 7.54 -5.57 8.37
C LEU A 35 6.84 -6.91 8.66
N PHE A 36 5.95 -6.97 9.64
CA PHE A 36 5.31 -8.23 10.03
C PHE A 36 3.97 -8.48 9.36
N LEU A 37 3.30 -7.46 8.82
CA LEU A 37 2.03 -7.61 8.10
C LEU A 37 2.18 -7.36 6.61
N LEU A 38 2.72 -6.21 6.19
CA LEU A 38 2.79 -5.86 4.76
C LEU A 38 3.82 -6.70 4.00
N LEU A 39 5.00 -6.91 4.58
CA LEU A 39 6.06 -7.66 3.90
C LEU A 39 5.66 -9.12 3.60
N PRO A 40 5.11 -9.93 4.52
CA PRO A 40 4.66 -11.27 4.16
C PRO A 40 3.48 -11.24 3.17
N PHE A 41 2.57 -10.27 3.30
CA PHE A 41 1.46 -10.10 2.36
C PHE A 41 1.94 -9.80 0.93
N PHE A 42 2.79 -8.79 0.76
CA PHE A 42 3.37 -8.45 -0.54
C PHE A 42 4.30 -9.54 -1.05
N GLY A 43 5.08 -10.20 -0.18
CA GLY A 43 5.93 -11.32 -0.55
C GLY A 43 5.13 -12.48 -1.12
N PHE A 44 4.01 -12.83 -0.49
CA PHE A 44 3.09 -13.85 -0.99
C PHE A 44 2.49 -13.47 -2.35
N ILE A 45 1.98 -12.24 -2.47
CA ILE A 45 1.42 -11.71 -3.71
C ILE A 45 2.45 -11.76 -4.85
N LEU A 46 3.67 -11.33 -4.57
CA LEU A 46 4.77 -11.28 -5.53
C LEU A 46 5.21 -12.68 -5.97
N LEU A 47 5.21 -13.65 -5.05
CA LEU A 47 5.50 -15.05 -5.36
C LEU A 47 4.44 -15.64 -6.30
N VAL A 48 3.14 -15.45 -6.00
CA VAL A 48 2.04 -15.89 -6.87
C VAL A 48 2.14 -15.23 -8.25
N TRP A 49 2.44 -13.92 -8.27
CA TRP A 49 2.60 -13.18 -9.51
C TRP A 49 3.77 -13.69 -10.35
N TRP A 50 4.91 -13.99 -9.74
CA TRP A 50 6.06 -14.55 -10.43
C TRP A 50 5.77 -15.92 -11.03
N LEU A 51 5.03 -16.80 -10.32
CA LEU A 51 4.58 -18.07 -10.88
C LEU A 51 3.67 -17.85 -12.11
N PHE A 52 2.71 -16.93 -12.02
CA PHE A 52 1.83 -16.60 -13.13
C PHE A 52 2.59 -15.99 -14.33
N ALA A 53 3.49 -15.05 -14.05
CA ALA A 53 4.36 -14.43 -15.03
C ALA A 53 5.27 -15.45 -15.73
N TRP A 54 5.81 -16.41 -14.98
CA TRP A 54 6.65 -17.48 -15.51
C TRP A 54 5.89 -18.38 -16.50
N GLN A 55 4.62 -18.66 -16.22
CA GLN A 55 3.75 -19.44 -17.12
C GLN A 55 3.32 -18.64 -18.37
N ASN A 56 3.28 -17.31 -18.30
CA ASN A 56 2.71 -16.45 -19.33
C ASN A 56 3.71 -15.45 -19.96
N ARG A 57 5.02 -15.76 -19.95
CA ARG A 57 6.08 -14.81 -20.34
C ARG A 57 5.98 -14.19 -21.73
N ASN A 58 5.34 -14.88 -22.66
CA ASN A 58 5.23 -14.43 -24.05
C ASN A 58 3.91 -13.67 -24.32
N LYS A 59 3.07 -13.48 -23.31
CA LYS A 59 1.77 -12.82 -23.44
C LYS A 59 1.82 -11.39 -22.95
N THR A 60 1.10 -10.52 -23.65
CA THR A 60 0.87 -9.14 -23.26
C THR A 60 -0.47 -9.03 -22.53
N ALA A 61 -0.53 -8.21 -21.48
CA ALA A 61 -1.76 -7.94 -20.75
C ALA A 61 -2.21 -6.50 -20.97
N ARG A 62 -3.51 -6.26 -20.97
CA ARG A 62 -4.05 -4.90 -20.89
C ARG A 62 -4.28 -4.54 -19.43
N VAL A 63 -3.60 -3.47 -19.01
CA VAL A 63 -3.79 -2.89 -17.68
C VAL A 63 -5.07 -2.07 -17.70
N LYS A 64 -6.05 -2.44 -16.87
CA LYS A 64 -7.28 -1.67 -16.69
C LYS A 64 -6.98 -0.43 -15.85
N PHE A 65 -6.75 0.70 -16.52
CA PHE A 65 -6.38 1.96 -15.86
C PHE A 65 -7.30 2.33 -14.70
N TRP A 66 -8.62 2.18 -14.84
CA TRP A 66 -9.57 2.53 -13.78
C TRP A 66 -9.35 1.72 -12.48
N VAL A 67 -9.01 0.43 -12.58
CA VAL A 67 -8.73 -0.41 -11.39
C VAL A 67 -7.45 0.06 -10.72
N TRP A 68 -6.42 0.33 -11.50
CA TRP A 68 -5.13 0.80 -10.98
C TRP A 68 -5.20 2.24 -10.45
N SER A 69 -6.09 3.09 -10.97
CA SER A 69 -6.39 4.40 -10.38
C SER A 69 -6.97 4.26 -8.98
N ILE A 70 -7.86 3.29 -8.74
CA ILE A 70 -8.40 3.01 -7.40
C ILE A 70 -7.29 2.52 -6.46
N VAL A 71 -6.42 1.61 -6.93
CA VAL A 71 -5.28 1.10 -6.17
C VAL A 71 -4.36 2.25 -5.73
N LEU A 72 -3.98 3.12 -6.67
CA LEU A 72 -3.12 4.28 -6.38
C LEU A 72 -3.82 5.30 -5.47
N GLY A 73 -5.11 5.55 -5.66
CA GLY A 73 -5.89 6.41 -4.78
C GLY A 73 -5.93 5.89 -3.34
N LEU A 74 -6.14 4.58 -3.17
CA LEU A 74 -6.12 3.93 -1.87
C LEU A 74 -4.72 3.92 -1.24
N GLN A 75 -3.66 3.79 -2.04
CA GLN A 75 -2.29 3.90 -1.56
C GLN A 75 -2.04 5.29 -0.94
N VAL A 76 -2.38 6.35 -1.67
CA VAL A 76 -2.23 7.73 -1.18
C VAL A 76 -3.08 7.96 0.06
N ALA A 77 -4.35 7.54 0.04
CA ALA A 77 -5.22 7.68 1.20
C ALA A 77 -4.65 6.96 2.43
N THR A 78 -4.14 5.74 2.26
CA THR A 78 -3.51 4.96 3.34
C THR A 78 -2.28 5.67 3.90
N ILE A 79 -1.42 6.23 3.05
CA ILE A 79 -0.23 7.00 3.48
C ILE A 79 -0.63 8.24 4.28
N VAL A 80 -1.69 8.93 3.85
CA VAL A 80 -2.18 10.15 4.50
C VAL A 80 -2.74 9.83 5.90
N VAL A 81 -3.48 8.74 6.05
CA VAL A 81 -4.03 8.35 7.36
C VAL A 81 -3.06 7.55 8.23
N SER A 82 -1.92 7.10 7.67
CA SER A 82 -0.98 6.26 8.41
C SER A 82 -0.35 6.99 9.61
N PRO A 83 0.04 6.26 10.66
CA PRO A 83 0.62 6.84 11.86
C PRO A 83 1.95 7.54 11.57
N GLY A 84 1.97 8.86 11.76
CA GLY A 84 3.14 9.72 11.53
C GLY A 84 3.91 10.04 12.81
N ASN A 85 3.24 10.41 13.90
CA ASN A 85 3.90 10.68 15.19
C ASN A 85 3.19 9.90 16.32
N CYS A 86 3.92 8.95 16.91
CA CYS A 86 3.47 8.10 18.01
C CYS A 86 4.25 8.40 19.32
N TYR A 87 4.72 9.64 19.53
CA TYR A 87 5.44 9.97 20.76
C TYR A 87 4.56 9.77 22.01
N GLY A 88 5.10 9.11 23.04
CA GLY A 88 4.34 8.81 24.26
C GLY A 88 3.25 7.75 24.10
N PHE A 89 3.27 6.97 23.00
CA PHE A 89 2.30 5.91 22.77
C PHE A 89 2.30 4.88 23.92
N SER A 90 1.13 4.73 24.53
CA SER A 90 0.77 3.63 25.44
C SER A 90 -0.39 2.86 24.83
N GLN A 91 -0.55 1.58 25.19
CA GLN A 91 -1.70 0.78 24.74
C GLN A 91 -3.01 1.52 25.05
N GLY A 92 -3.75 1.93 24.01
CA GLY A 92 -5.02 2.65 24.11
C GLY A 92 -5.00 4.10 23.62
N ASN A 93 -3.82 4.70 23.39
CA ASN A 93 -3.70 6.02 22.77
C ASN A 93 -3.48 5.91 21.26
N THR A 94 -4.10 6.80 20.47
CA THR A 94 -3.90 6.86 19.02
C THR A 94 -2.65 7.65 18.66
N CYS A 95 -2.08 7.38 17.49
CA CYS A 95 -0.98 8.17 16.95
C CYS A 95 -1.52 9.29 16.06
N TYR A 96 -0.82 10.42 15.99
CA TYR A 96 -1.13 11.44 15.00
C TYR A 96 -0.91 10.88 13.59
N SER A 97 -1.91 11.06 12.74
CA SER A 97 -1.85 10.71 11.32
C SER A 97 -0.87 11.63 10.56
N ASN A 98 -0.30 11.14 9.46
CA ASN A 98 0.47 11.98 8.54
C ASN A 98 -0.35 13.18 8.04
N PHE A 99 -1.67 13.04 7.91
CA PHE A 99 -2.55 14.12 7.52
C PHE A 99 -2.53 15.29 8.50
N GLN A 100 -2.58 15.03 9.80
CA GLN A 100 -2.48 16.08 10.83
C GLN A 100 -1.12 16.78 10.79
N ILE A 101 -0.04 16.03 10.56
CA ILE A 101 1.31 16.58 10.45
C ILE A 101 1.41 17.48 9.21
N LEU A 102 0.92 17.01 8.06
CA LEU A 102 0.91 17.78 6.81
C LEU A 102 0.03 19.02 6.88
N ALA A 103 -1.06 18.98 7.65
CA ALA A 103 -1.94 20.12 7.91
C ALA A 103 -1.37 21.11 8.94
N GLY A 104 -0.18 20.84 9.51
CA GLY A 104 0.45 21.67 10.55
C GLY A 104 -0.29 21.63 11.89
N GLN A 105 -1.14 20.62 12.10
CA GLN A 105 -1.97 20.47 13.30
C GLN A 105 -1.33 19.54 14.34
N ALA A 106 -0.23 18.87 13.99
CA ALA A 106 0.58 18.08 14.91
C ALA A 106 2.07 18.21 14.54
N PRO A 107 2.99 18.20 15.51
CA PRO A 107 4.41 18.22 15.22
C PRO A 107 4.86 16.89 14.60
N PRO A 108 5.86 16.91 13.69
CA PRO A 108 6.38 15.71 13.05
C PRO A 108 7.09 14.76 14.03
N SER A 109 7.53 15.26 15.19
CA SER A 109 8.19 14.49 16.23
C SER A 109 8.01 15.14 17.61
N GLY A 110 8.21 14.34 18.66
CA GLY A 110 8.13 14.80 20.04
C GLY A 110 6.69 14.85 20.60
N PRO A 111 6.56 15.22 21.89
CA PRO A 111 5.26 15.28 22.56
C PRO A 111 4.40 16.42 22.00
N SER A 112 3.09 16.21 22.02
CA SER A 112 2.11 17.21 21.60
C SER A 112 0.78 16.99 22.30
N ASP A 113 0.16 18.09 22.71
CA ASP A 113 -1.20 18.11 23.26
C ASP A 113 -2.24 18.50 22.18
N ALA A 114 -1.86 18.40 20.90
CA ALA A 114 -2.77 18.68 19.80
C ALA A 114 -3.99 17.73 19.81
N PRO A 115 -5.18 18.18 19.40
CA PRO A 115 -6.34 17.32 19.37
C PRO A 115 -6.20 16.22 18.31
N HIS A 116 -6.39 14.98 18.74
CA HIS A 116 -6.41 13.80 17.86
C HIS A 116 -7.60 13.82 16.90
N TRP A 117 -7.35 13.44 15.65
CA TRP A 117 -8.35 13.30 14.60
C TRP A 117 -8.73 11.83 14.50
N LYS A 118 -9.31 11.31 15.59
CA LYS A 118 -9.65 9.90 15.75
C LYS A 118 -10.35 9.28 14.53
N PRO A 119 -11.33 9.93 13.87
CA PRO A 119 -11.95 9.36 12.68
C PRO A 119 -10.98 9.05 11.53
N ILE A 120 -9.89 9.81 11.42
CA ILE A 120 -8.85 9.67 10.40
C ILE A 120 -7.81 8.66 10.86
N GLU A 121 -7.38 8.76 12.11
CA GLU A 121 -6.41 7.85 12.73
C GLU A 121 -6.93 6.40 12.77
N ASP A 122 -8.21 6.21 13.11
CA ASP A 122 -8.88 4.90 13.18
C ASP A 122 -9.22 4.33 11.79
N ALA A 123 -9.20 5.16 10.73
CA ALA A 123 -9.45 4.72 9.36
C ALA A 123 -8.26 3.95 8.75
N PHE A 124 -7.05 4.09 9.30
CA PHE A 124 -5.84 3.45 8.78
C PHE A 124 -5.96 1.94 8.55
N PRO A 125 -6.33 1.10 9.54
CA PRO A 125 -6.44 -0.35 9.30
C PRO A 125 -7.48 -0.68 8.21
N GLY A 126 -8.59 0.05 8.15
CA GLY A 126 -9.61 -0.13 7.12
C GLY A 126 -9.10 0.19 5.72
N LEU A 127 -8.41 1.34 5.57
CA LEU A 127 -7.82 1.75 4.29
C LEU A 127 -6.67 0.83 3.87
N LEU A 128 -5.86 0.35 4.81
CA LEU A 128 -4.80 -0.61 4.53
C LEU A 128 -5.36 -1.93 4.00
N MET A 129 -6.42 -2.45 4.61
CA MET A 129 -7.11 -3.66 4.14
C MET A 129 -7.77 -3.44 2.78
N ALA A 130 -8.45 -2.31 2.58
CA ALA A 130 -9.06 -1.96 1.31
C ALA A 130 -8.02 -1.85 0.18
N TYR A 131 -6.87 -1.23 0.46
CA TYR A 131 -5.73 -1.18 -0.45
C TYR A 131 -5.22 -2.58 -0.80
N GLY A 132 -5.05 -3.46 0.20
CA GLY A 132 -4.64 -4.85 -0.04
C GLY A 132 -5.60 -5.61 -0.97
N VAL A 133 -6.91 -5.48 -0.74
CA VAL A 133 -7.94 -6.07 -1.60
C VAL A 133 -7.90 -5.47 -3.00
N ALA A 134 -7.75 -4.15 -3.12
CA ALA A 134 -7.68 -3.47 -4.42
C ALA A 134 -6.47 -3.96 -5.24
N VAL A 135 -5.30 -4.15 -4.62
CA VAL A 135 -4.13 -4.73 -5.29
C VAL A 135 -4.44 -6.13 -5.81
N LEU A 136 -5.06 -6.99 -4.99
CA LEU A 136 -5.46 -8.34 -5.41
C LEU A 136 -6.42 -8.30 -6.61
N VAL A 137 -7.44 -7.44 -6.58
CA VAL A 137 -8.39 -7.26 -7.69
C VAL A 137 -7.69 -6.71 -8.93
N GLY A 138 -6.77 -5.75 -8.78
CA GLY A 138 -5.94 -5.23 -9.87
C GLY A 138 -5.12 -6.32 -10.55
N MET A 139 -4.54 -7.22 -9.76
CA MET A 139 -3.75 -8.34 -10.28
C MET A 139 -4.62 -9.41 -10.93
N VAL A 140 -5.72 -9.83 -10.28
CA VAL A 140 -6.65 -10.83 -10.83
C VAL A 140 -7.28 -10.32 -12.12
N SER A 141 -7.70 -9.05 -12.17
CA SER A 141 -8.29 -8.46 -13.37
C SER A 141 -7.30 -8.38 -14.53
N THR A 142 -6.02 -8.12 -14.23
CA THR A 142 -4.95 -8.12 -15.24
C THR A 142 -4.61 -9.54 -15.68
N ALA A 143 -4.58 -10.52 -14.76
CA ALA A 143 -4.36 -11.93 -15.06
C ALA A 143 -5.50 -12.54 -15.90
N ALA A 144 -6.75 -12.19 -15.60
CA ALA A 144 -7.92 -12.65 -16.34
C ALA A 144 -7.91 -12.14 -17.80
N ASP A 145 -7.44 -10.92 -18.04
CA ASP A 145 -7.27 -10.36 -19.38
C ASP A 145 -6.24 -11.17 -20.20
N VAL A 146 -5.12 -11.57 -19.58
CA VAL A 146 -4.11 -12.44 -20.20
C VAL A 146 -4.67 -13.83 -20.55
N ALA A 147 -5.56 -14.38 -19.71
CA ALA A 147 -6.19 -15.67 -19.95
C ALA A 147 -7.28 -15.59 -21.02
N GLY A 148 -8.05 -14.49 -21.05
CA GLY A 148 -9.14 -14.28 -22.02
C GLY A 148 -8.67 -14.13 -23.47
N HIS A 149 -7.46 -13.64 -23.69
CA HIS A 149 -6.83 -13.59 -25.02
C HIS A 149 -6.41 -14.97 -25.59
N GLN A 150 -6.69 -16.07 -24.89
CA GLN A 150 -6.42 -17.43 -25.39
C GLN A 150 -7.62 -18.11 -26.09
N ASN A 151 -8.81 -17.52 -26.03
CA ASN A 151 -10.02 -18.02 -26.71
C ASN A 151 -10.39 -17.11 -27.89
#